data_AF-A0A6L9KBS5-F1
#
_entry.id   AF-A0A6L9KBS5-F1
#
_cell.length_a   1.000
_cell.length_b   1.000
_cell.length_c   1.000
_cell.angle_alpha   90.00
_cell.angle_beta   90.00
_cell.angle_gamma   90.00
#
_symmetry.space_group_name_H-M   'P 1'
#
loop_
_entity.id
_entity.type
_entity.pdbx_description
1 polymer ?
#
loop_
_entity_poly.entity_id
_entity_poly.type
_entity_poly.pdbx_seq_one_letter_code
_entity_poly.pdbx_strand_id
1 'polypeptide(L)'
;MKFNLYLILFFYLFSSCKSPEIALSRDNKLIKFSIIYNAVENVGVVNDSAKVVTVTLPWNTYMADMKCNVEVSPNASYILSDSVDFSKPQTITITAQNKISSQYKIIVSNSQKLNLLDERIEIRNCLHVSRDTSKIVMLRFNELNLAEPRINYMQNGQTQTGVLIKFTTNSNFIKVKFAETKGARWGTDYGVWVDGVWHNSYTSHNFTMQKPAGKDFATWEITPSLMNAVNLTGIEIENGKLLTTQQSAQPQFFAIGNSITQGVGQGNAGYLSYPFLFGRKMGYETYNLAVGGSKVSWKVATELENRKADLITVLWGYNDWYFVGETSVTYRSTMLALINKIREYQPNTPLVCISLIGTENPTPTSGVKIEEYRTVVEQLVADRKAAGDKNIFLLDGSTVNVELMDKVHPSVKGAADMAIILEDFVTKILY
;
A
#
# COMPACT_ATOMS: atom_id res chain seq x y z
N MET A 1 72.94 -56.48 77.47
CA MET A 1 72.94 -55.12 76.90
C MET A 1 71.71 -55.01 76.00
N LYS A 2 70.80 -54.07 76.27
CA LYS A 2 69.43 -53.99 75.70
C LYS A 2 69.45 -53.67 74.19
N PHE A 3 68.60 -54.32 73.40
CA PHE A 3 68.25 -53.97 72.02
C PHE A 3 66.76 -53.56 71.97
N ASN A 4 66.46 -52.37 71.46
CA ASN A 4 65.12 -51.89 71.17
C ASN A 4 64.85 -52.03 69.66
N LEU A 5 63.71 -52.60 69.29
CA LEU A 5 63.20 -52.65 67.91
C LEU A 5 61.85 -51.93 67.87
N TYR A 6 61.75 -50.87 67.08
CA TYR A 6 60.52 -50.09 66.87
C TYR A 6 59.66 -50.77 65.79
N LEU A 7 58.37 -50.97 66.10
CA LEU A 7 57.36 -51.46 65.16
C LEU A 7 56.50 -50.27 64.69
N ILE A 8 56.48 -50.01 63.38
CA ILE A 8 55.64 -48.98 62.73
C ILE A 8 54.34 -49.64 62.26
N LEU A 9 53.19 -49.15 62.74
CA LEU A 9 51.85 -49.57 62.32
C LEU A 9 51.33 -48.60 61.25
N PHE A 10 51.01 -49.10 60.06
CA PHE A 10 50.35 -48.34 58.98
C PHE A 10 48.83 -48.55 59.07
N PHE A 11 48.07 -47.48 59.35
CA PHE A 11 46.60 -47.47 59.24
C PHE A 11 46.19 -47.08 57.81
N TYR A 12 45.53 -47.98 57.08
CA TYR A 12 44.82 -47.65 55.85
C TYR A 12 43.39 -47.22 56.18
N LEU A 13 43.08 -45.93 56.03
CA LEU A 13 41.72 -45.41 55.99
C LEU A 13 41.20 -45.47 54.54
N PHE A 14 40.26 -46.37 54.26
CA PHE A 14 39.48 -46.32 53.02
C PHE A 14 38.40 -45.24 53.16
N SER A 15 38.62 -44.09 52.51
CA SER A 15 37.58 -43.07 52.30
C SER A 15 36.77 -43.43 51.07
N SER A 16 35.48 -43.71 51.27
CA SER A 16 34.48 -43.90 50.21
C SER A 16 34.15 -42.55 49.57
N CYS A 17 34.85 -42.21 48.48
CA CYS A 17 34.49 -41.09 47.62
C CYS A 17 33.36 -41.53 46.68
N LYS A 18 32.10 -41.21 47.00
CA LYS A 18 31.04 -41.19 45.99
C LYS A 18 31.33 -40.02 45.05
N SER A 19 31.47 -40.30 43.76
CA SER A 19 31.50 -39.27 42.72
C SER A 19 30.24 -38.39 42.81
N PRO A 20 30.33 -37.08 42.55
CA PRO A 20 29.15 -36.23 42.53
C PRO A 20 28.19 -36.72 41.44
N GLU A 21 26.98 -37.08 41.86
CA GLU A 21 25.89 -37.43 40.95
C GLU A 21 25.53 -36.17 40.15
N ILE A 22 25.83 -36.16 38.85
CA ILE A 22 25.49 -35.03 37.98
C ILE A 22 23.97 -34.95 37.92
N ALA A 23 23.40 -33.85 38.44
CA ALA A 23 21.96 -33.63 38.40
C ALA A 23 21.47 -33.60 36.95
N LEU A 24 20.59 -34.53 36.59
CA LEU A 24 19.98 -34.58 35.26
C LEU A 24 19.12 -33.33 35.03
N SER A 25 19.18 -32.76 33.82
CA SER A 25 18.38 -31.60 33.44
C SER A 25 16.88 -31.86 33.61
N ARG A 26 16.15 -30.85 34.11
CA ARG A 26 14.69 -30.84 34.23
C ARG A 26 13.99 -30.07 33.12
N ASP A 27 14.77 -29.45 32.22
CA ASP A 27 14.24 -28.53 31.22
C ASP A 27 13.54 -29.34 30.11
N ASN A 28 12.23 -29.10 29.94
CA ASN A 28 11.36 -29.79 28.98
C ASN A 28 10.58 -28.80 28.12
N LYS A 29 11.30 -27.78 27.62
CA LYS A 29 10.71 -26.70 26.83
C LYS A 29 10.69 -27.03 25.36
N LEU A 30 9.61 -26.62 24.71
CA LEU A 30 9.56 -26.52 23.26
C LEU A 30 10.14 -25.16 22.88
N ILE A 31 11.24 -25.13 22.14
CA ILE A 31 11.93 -23.90 21.72
C ILE A 31 11.29 -23.36 20.44
N LYS A 32 11.14 -24.23 19.44
CA LYS A 32 10.59 -23.89 18.13
C LYS A 32 9.72 -25.02 17.61
N PHE A 33 8.64 -24.67 16.95
CA PHE A 33 7.82 -25.58 16.18
C PHE A 33 7.49 -24.92 14.85
N SER A 34 7.64 -25.64 13.74
CA SER A 34 7.27 -25.14 12.42
C SER A 34 6.72 -26.25 11.54
N ILE A 35 5.93 -25.86 10.54
CA ILE A 35 5.41 -26.76 9.52
C ILE A 35 5.99 -26.36 8.17
N ILE A 36 6.56 -27.32 7.44
CA ILE A 36 7.07 -27.10 6.09
C ILE A 36 5.92 -27.29 5.11
N TYR A 37 5.55 -26.23 4.40
CA TYR A 37 4.56 -26.27 3.33
C TYR A 37 5.09 -25.58 2.09
N ASN A 38 5.06 -26.27 0.93
CA ASN A 38 5.60 -25.77 -0.34
C ASN A 38 7.02 -25.18 -0.23
N ALA A 39 7.91 -25.89 0.47
CA ALA A 39 9.29 -25.47 0.76
C ALA A 39 9.43 -24.17 1.59
N VAL A 40 8.36 -23.69 2.20
CA VAL A 40 8.37 -22.56 3.14
C VAL A 40 8.17 -23.08 4.56
N GLU A 41 9.03 -22.63 5.48
CA GLU A 41 8.90 -22.93 6.91
C GLU A 41 7.88 -21.96 7.56
N ASN A 42 6.76 -22.49 8.02
CA ASN A 42 5.73 -21.73 8.75
C ASN A 42 5.99 -21.89 10.24
N VAL A 43 6.70 -20.93 10.84
CA VAL A 43 7.09 -20.96 12.25
C VAL A 43 5.89 -20.62 13.13
N GLY A 44 5.60 -21.50 14.09
CA GLY A 44 4.53 -21.31 15.07
C GLY A 44 4.91 -20.38 16.20
N VAL A 45 3.90 -19.79 16.83
CA VAL A 45 4.05 -19.05 18.09
C VAL A 45 3.97 -20.04 19.25
N VAL A 46 5.04 -20.16 20.02
CA VAL A 46 5.10 -21.00 21.22
C VAL A 46 4.75 -20.17 22.45
N ASN A 47 3.67 -20.52 23.14
CA ASN A 47 3.32 -19.96 24.43
C ASN A 47 3.67 -20.97 25.54
N ASP A 48 4.85 -20.81 26.14
CA ASP A 48 5.37 -21.73 27.16
C ASP A 48 4.52 -21.74 28.45
N SER A 49 3.95 -20.60 28.84
CA SER A 49 3.10 -20.50 30.04
C SER A 49 1.76 -21.21 29.85
N ALA A 50 1.15 -21.09 28.67
CA ALA A 50 -0.11 -21.76 28.34
C ALA A 50 0.07 -23.19 27.83
N LYS A 51 1.30 -23.59 27.50
CA LYS A 51 1.63 -24.87 26.84
C LYS A 51 0.85 -25.08 25.53
N VAL A 52 0.76 -24.02 24.74
CA VAL A 52 0.08 -24.04 23.43
C VAL A 52 1.03 -23.55 22.35
N VAL A 53 0.96 -24.18 21.19
CA VAL A 53 1.61 -23.74 19.96
C VAL A 53 0.53 -23.46 18.94
N THR A 54 0.58 -22.29 18.30
CA THR A 54 -0.30 -21.98 17.17
C THR A 54 0.53 -21.79 15.91
N VAL A 55 0.19 -22.54 14.84
CA VAL A 55 0.76 -22.37 13.51
C VAL A 55 -0.34 -21.98 12.55
N THR A 56 -0.09 -21.00 11.69
CA THR A 56 -1.01 -20.71 10.59
C THR A 56 -0.40 -21.04 9.25
N LEU A 57 -1.15 -21.78 8.46
CA LEU A 57 -0.83 -22.15 7.11
C LEU A 57 -1.61 -21.27 6.11
N PRO A 58 -1.15 -21.13 4.87
CA PRO A 58 -1.88 -20.43 3.83
C PRO A 58 -3.31 -20.94 3.64
N TRP A 59 -4.20 -20.10 3.11
CA TRP A 59 -5.59 -20.47 2.88
C TRP A 59 -5.69 -21.71 1.98
N ASN A 60 -6.63 -22.59 2.31
CA ASN A 60 -6.89 -23.86 1.61
C ASN A 60 -5.71 -24.84 1.61
N THR A 61 -4.80 -24.73 2.60
CA THR A 61 -3.76 -25.75 2.80
C THR A 61 -4.39 -27.04 3.31
N TYR A 62 -4.09 -28.15 2.64
CA TYR A 62 -4.47 -29.49 3.07
C TYR A 62 -3.59 -29.89 4.26
N MET A 63 -4.15 -30.12 5.45
CA MET A 63 -3.38 -30.29 6.70
C MET A 63 -3.04 -31.73 7.08
N ALA A 64 -3.41 -32.70 6.25
CA ALA A 64 -3.01 -34.08 6.51
C ALA A 64 -1.61 -34.33 5.96
N ASP A 65 -0.87 -35.22 6.62
CA ASP A 65 0.46 -35.68 6.20
C ASP A 65 1.50 -34.54 6.12
N MET A 66 1.53 -33.71 7.16
CA MET A 66 2.42 -32.55 7.23
C MET A 66 3.75 -32.89 7.91
N LYS A 67 4.84 -32.37 7.32
CA LYS A 67 6.17 -32.41 7.93
C LYS A 67 6.37 -31.22 8.85
N CYS A 68 6.96 -31.48 10.02
CA CYS A 68 7.24 -30.44 11.01
C CYS A 68 8.72 -30.46 11.43
N ASN A 69 9.22 -29.30 11.84
CA ASN A 69 10.49 -29.19 12.55
C ASN A 69 10.19 -28.86 14.01
N VAL A 70 10.88 -29.56 14.92
CA VAL A 70 10.74 -29.39 16.37
C VAL A 70 12.12 -29.15 16.96
N GLU A 71 12.25 -28.07 17.72
CA GLU A 71 13.45 -27.76 18.51
C GLU A 71 13.05 -27.73 19.99
N VAL A 72 13.81 -28.43 20.84
CA VAL A 72 13.52 -28.61 22.27
C VAL A 72 14.71 -28.21 23.13
N SER A 73 14.47 -28.00 24.42
CA SER A 73 15.54 -27.68 25.38
C SER A 73 16.68 -28.72 25.36
N PRO A 74 17.93 -28.30 25.62
CA PRO A 74 19.07 -29.22 25.61
C PRO A 74 18.85 -30.45 26.50
N ASN A 75 19.24 -31.62 25.99
CA ASN A 75 19.07 -32.94 26.63
C ASN A 75 17.60 -33.39 26.82
N ALA A 76 16.62 -32.69 26.26
CA ALA A 76 15.25 -33.17 26.17
C ALA A 76 15.02 -33.99 24.89
N SER A 77 14.00 -34.84 24.91
CA SER A 77 13.51 -35.59 23.75
C SER A 77 12.03 -35.28 23.52
N TYR A 78 11.52 -35.59 22.32
CA TYR A 78 10.10 -35.46 22.00
C TYR A 78 9.58 -36.68 21.27
N ILE A 79 8.26 -36.84 21.29
CA ILE A 79 7.54 -37.85 20.50
C ILE A 79 6.50 -37.12 19.68
N LEU A 80 6.66 -37.15 18.36
CA LEU A 80 5.71 -36.71 17.36
C LEU A 80 5.94 -37.51 16.08
N SER A 81 4.87 -37.94 15.40
CA SER A 81 4.99 -38.67 14.14
C SER A 81 5.64 -37.78 13.06
N ASP A 82 6.40 -38.39 12.14
CA ASP A 82 7.02 -37.67 11.00
C ASP A 82 5.99 -37.10 10.02
N SER A 83 4.78 -37.65 10.06
CA SER A 83 3.59 -37.27 9.30
C SER A 83 2.44 -37.12 10.27
N VAL A 84 1.86 -35.92 10.34
CA VAL A 84 0.80 -35.60 11.29
C VAL A 84 -0.38 -34.94 10.56
N ASP A 85 -1.59 -35.36 10.92
CA ASP A 85 -2.81 -34.67 10.51
C ASP A 85 -3.15 -33.54 11.48
N PHE A 86 -2.91 -32.31 11.05
CA PHE A 86 -3.21 -31.13 11.86
C PHE A 86 -4.61 -30.55 11.60
N SER A 87 -5.50 -31.25 10.90
CA SER A 87 -6.91 -30.86 10.79
C SER A 87 -7.62 -30.82 12.16
N LYS A 88 -7.01 -31.43 13.18
CA LYS A 88 -7.40 -31.37 14.59
C LYS A 88 -6.19 -31.02 15.45
N PRO A 89 -6.39 -30.43 16.64
CA PRO A 89 -5.29 -30.16 17.56
C PRO A 89 -4.51 -31.43 17.91
N GLN A 90 -3.19 -31.31 17.89
CA GLN A 90 -2.25 -32.38 18.21
C GLN A 90 -1.56 -32.12 19.54
N THR A 91 -0.98 -33.14 20.15
CA THR A 91 -0.21 -33.00 21.38
C THR A 91 1.19 -33.50 21.16
N ILE A 92 2.19 -32.66 21.48
CA ILE A 92 3.59 -33.07 21.54
C ILE A 92 4.03 -33.14 22.99
N THR A 93 4.69 -34.23 23.35
CA THR A 93 5.26 -34.41 24.69
C THR A 93 6.77 -34.20 24.64
N ILE A 94 7.26 -33.25 25.42
CA ILE A 94 8.70 -32.97 25.59
C ILE A 94 9.12 -33.59 26.92
N THR A 95 10.13 -34.44 26.91
CA THR A 95 10.62 -35.16 28.09
C THR A 95 12.05 -34.71 28.40
N ALA A 96 12.25 -34.14 29.59
CA ALA A 96 13.58 -33.75 30.06
C ALA A 96 14.45 -34.98 30.35
N GLN A 97 15.76 -34.76 30.49
CA GLN A 97 16.74 -35.80 30.82
C GLN A 97 16.39 -36.56 32.11
N ASN A 98 15.80 -35.88 33.09
CA ASN A 98 15.34 -36.47 34.35
C ASN A 98 13.96 -37.15 34.27
N LYS A 99 13.42 -37.35 33.05
CA LYS A 99 12.12 -37.97 32.76
C LYS A 99 10.88 -37.16 33.13
N ILE A 100 11.02 -35.90 33.55
CA ILE A 100 9.85 -35.02 33.73
C ILE A 100 9.40 -34.51 32.37
N SER A 101 8.12 -34.68 32.05
CA SER A 101 7.56 -34.27 30.76
C SER A 101 6.64 -33.04 30.86
N SER A 102 6.62 -32.27 29.78
CA SER A 102 5.65 -31.20 29.51
C SER A 102 4.92 -31.53 28.21
N GLN A 103 3.62 -31.28 28.17
CA GLN A 103 2.81 -31.48 26.97
C GLN A 103 2.42 -30.13 26.38
N TYR A 104 2.59 -29.97 25.06
CA TYR A 104 2.14 -28.79 24.33
C TYR A 104 1.01 -29.17 23.39
N LYS A 105 -0.07 -28.40 23.40
CA LYS A 105 -1.14 -28.52 22.42
C LYS A 105 -0.78 -27.74 21.16
N ILE A 106 -0.61 -28.43 20.06
CA ILE A 106 -0.36 -27.84 18.74
C ILE A 106 -1.71 -27.62 18.05
N ILE A 107 -1.99 -26.36 17.71
CA ILE A 107 -3.17 -25.95 16.98
C ILE A 107 -2.69 -25.38 15.65
N VAL A 108 -3.19 -25.95 14.55
CA VAL A 108 -2.89 -25.45 13.21
C VAL A 108 -4.19 -24.94 12.60
N SER A 109 -4.11 -23.76 12.01
CA SER A 109 -5.23 -23.09 11.34
C SER A 109 -4.83 -22.68 9.94
N ASN A 110 -5.78 -22.65 9.01
CA ASN A 110 -5.57 -21.97 7.73
C ASN A 110 -5.85 -20.48 7.94
N SER A 111 -5.15 -19.62 7.21
CA SER A 111 -5.57 -18.23 7.07
C SER A 111 -6.97 -18.19 6.46
N GLN A 112 -7.75 -17.19 6.86
CA GLN A 112 -9.08 -16.94 6.35
C GLN A 112 -8.99 -16.02 5.13
N LYS A 113 -9.53 -16.44 3.98
CA LYS A 113 -9.82 -15.53 2.88
C LYS A 113 -11.01 -14.65 3.25
N LEU A 114 -10.82 -13.33 3.21
CA LEU A 114 -11.90 -12.38 3.44
C LEU A 114 -12.87 -12.38 2.26
N ASN A 115 -14.15 -12.21 2.56
CA ASN A 115 -15.16 -11.97 1.54
C ASN A 115 -14.98 -10.55 0.99
N LEU A 116 -14.72 -10.41 -0.30
CA LEU A 116 -14.52 -9.11 -0.94
C LEU A 116 -15.79 -8.26 -1.03
N LEU A 117 -16.96 -8.84 -0.73
CA LEU A 117 -18.20 -8.11 -0.53
C LEU A 117 -18.26 -7.39 0.83
N ASP A 118 -17.34 -7.67 1.76
CA ASP A 118 -17.32 -7.06 3.09
C ASP A 118 -16.98 -5.56 3.00
N GLU A 119 -17.93 -4.71 3.40
CA GLU A 119 -17.80 -3.25 3.31
C GLU A 119 -16.75 -2.67 4.26
N ARG A 120 -16.29 -3.45 5.25
CA ARG A 120 -15.13 -3.07 6.08
C ARG A 120 -13.81 -3.08 5.28
N ILE A 121 -13.82 -3.62 4.07
CA ILE A 121 -12.80 -3.38 3.04
C ILE A 121 -13.24 -2.14 2.26
N GLU A 122 -12.74 -1.00 2.71
CA GLU A 122 -13.04 0.30 2.16
C GLU A 122 -12.18 0.55 0.91
N ILE A 123 -12.80 1.08 -0.13
CA ILE A 123 -12.10 1.61 -1.31
C ILE A 123 -12.35 3.11 -1.33
N ARG A 124 -11.33 3.88 -0.97
CA ARG A 124 -11.35 5.34 -0.94
C ARG A 124 -10.65 5.88 -2.18
N ASN A 125 -10.86 7.18 -2.45
CA ASN A 125 -10.22 7.90 -3.57
C ASN A 125 -10.51 7.26 -4.95
N CYS A 126 -11.62 6.53 -5.07
CA CYS A 126 -12.03 5.84 -6.29
C CYS A 126 -13.50 6.20 -6.58
N LEU A 127 -13.80 6.55 -7.83
CA LEU A 127 -15.12 7.05 -8.20
C LEU A 127 -16.12 5.94 -8.52
N HIS A 128 -15.61 4.81 -9.04
CA HIS A 128 -16.42 3.70 -9.52
C HIS A 128 -15.85 2.40 -8.98
N VAL A 129 -16.55 1.85 -7.99
CA VAL A 129 -16.18 0.60 -7.32
C VAL A 129 -17.27 -0.42 -7.56
N SER A 130 -16.90 -1.56 -8.13
CA SER A 130 -17.78 -2.74 -8.19
C SER A 130 -17.08 -3.93 -7.55
N ARG A 131 -17.84 -4.80 -6.90
CA ARG A 131 -17.30 -5.93 -6.14
C ARG A 131 -18.16 -7.17 -6.32
N ASP A 132 -17.49 -8.31 -6.46
CA ASP A 132 -18.06 -9.64 -6.38
C ASP A 132 -17.21 -10.49 -5.42
N THR A 133 -17.52 -11.78 -5.27
CA THR A 133 -16.78 -12.67 -4.37
C THR A 133 -15.35 -13.00 -4.84
N SER A 134 -15.03 -12.72 -6.11
CA SER A 134 -13.75 -12.99 -6.76
C SER A 134 -12.83 -11.76 -6.79
N LYS A 135 -13.38 -10.55 -6.90
CA LYS A 135 -12.59 -9.32 -7.04
C LYS A 135 -13.34 -8.05 -6.64
N ILE A 136 -12.55 -7.01 -6.36
CA ILE A 136 -12.98 -5.61 -6.31
C ILE A 136 -12.34 -4.88 -7.49
N VAL A 137 -13.18 -4.29 -8.34
CA VAL A 137 -12.80 -3.46 -9.48
C VAL A 137 -12.80 -2.00 -9.04
N MET A 138 -11.72 -1.30 -9.36
CA MET A 138 -11.47 0.08 -8.92
C MET A 138 -11.18 0.95 -10.14
N LEU A 139 -12.16 1.72 -10.59
CA LEU A 139 -12.03 2.59 -11.76
C LEU A 139 -12.13 4.06 -11.37
N ARG A 140 -11.22 4.86 -11.93
CA ARG A 140 -11.22 6.32 -11.78
C ARG A 140 -12.28 7.00 -12.65
N PHE A 141 -12.71 6.32 -13.72
CA PHE A 141 -13.69 6.81 -14.68
C PHE A 141 -14.81 5.80 -14.93
N ASN A 142 -16.00 6.28 -15.27
CA ASN A 142 -17.11 5.45 -15.70
C ASN A 142 -16.88 4.88 -17.12
N GLU A 143 -17.69 3.91 -17.52
CA GLU A 143 -17.55 3.23 -18.81
C GLU A 143 -17.70 4.18 -20.02
N LEU A 144 -18.59 5.17 -19.94
CA LEU A 144 -18.79 6.15 -21.02
C LEU A 144 -17.54 7.01 -21.23
N ASN A 145 -16.88 7.41 -20.15
CA ASN A 145 -15.63 8.15 -20.20
C ASN A 145 -14.46 7.26 -20.62
N LEU A 146 -14.41 6.00 -20.20
CA LEU A 146 -13.40 5.04 -20.68
C LEU A 146 -13.53 4.70 -22.17
N ALA A 147 -14.68 4.97 -22.79
CA ALA A 147 -14.86 4.88 -24.24
C ALA A 147 -14.31 6.11 -24.99
N GLU A 148 -14.00 7.21 -24.31
CA GLU A 148 -13.44 8.41 -24.92
C GLU A 148 -11.90 8.27 -25.09
N PRO A 149 -11.35 8.45 -26.31
CA PRO A 149 -9.93 8.19 -26.57
C PRO A 149 -8.93 9.02 -25.76
N ARG A 150 -9.26 10.27 -25.36
CA ARG A 150 -8.38 11.09 -24.53
C ARG A 150 -8.43 10.68 -23.06
N ILE A 151 -9.59 10.26 -22.54
CA ILE A 151 -9.74 9.77 -21.16
C ILE A 151 -9.18 8.36 -20.98
N ASN A 152 -9.23 7.53 -22.01
CA ASN A 152 -8.62 6.21 -22.01
C ASN A 152 -7.37 6.12 -22.88
N TYR A 153 -6.65 7.24 -23.02
CA TYR A 153 -5.47 7.32 -23.88
C TYR A 153 -4.46 6.27 -23.46
N MET A 154 -4.20 5.35 -24.38
CA MET A 154 -3.36 4.20 -24.16
C MET A 154 -3.67 3.39 -22.88
N GLN A 155 -4.96 3.28 -22.52
CA GLN A 155 -5.44 2.58 -21.33
C GLN A 155 -5.10 3.22 -19.98
N ASN A 156 -4.48 4.41 -19.97
CA ASN A 156 -4.08 5.07 -18.74
C ASN A 156 -5.28 5.45 -17.85
N GLY A 157 -6.47 5.65 -18.41
CA GLY A 157 -7.71 5.87 -17.66
C GLY A 157 -8.11 4.69 -16.77
N GLN A 158 -7.68 3.46 -17.10
CA GLN A 158 -8.04 2.24 -16.37
C GLN A 158 -7.11 1.93 -15.19
N THR A 159 -6.10 2.77 -14.94
CA THR A 159 -5.13 2.62 -13.85
C THR A 159 -5.66 3.18 -12.53
N GLN A 160 -5.01 2.84 -11.41
CA GLN A 160 -5.51 3.11 -10.05
C GLN A 160 -4.70 4.19 -9.30
N THR A 161 -4.05 5.11 -10.01
CA THR A 161 -3.35 6.22 -9.34
C THR A 161 -4.28 6.97 -8.37
N GLY A 162 -3.81 7.25 -7.15
CA GLY A 162 -4.58 7.90 -6.09
C GLY A 162 -5.55 7.00 -5.31
N VAL A 163 -5.93 5.82 -5.81
CA VAL A 163 -6.85 4.89 -5.13
C VAL A 163 -6.23 4.40 -3.82
N LEU A 164 -7.07 4.23 -2.79
CA LEU A 164 -6.66 3.77 -1.47
C LEU A 164 -7.57 2.64 -0.99
N ILE A 165 -6.99 1.49 -0.67
CA ILE A 165 -7.69 0.36 -0.03
C ILE A 165 -7.43 0.47 1.47
N LYS A 166 -8.49 0.44 2.28
CA LYS A 166 -8.40 0.59 3.73
C LYS A 166 -9.20 -0.47 4.47
N PHE A 167 -8.60 -1.07 5.49
CA PHE A 167 -9.29 -2.00 6.40
C PHE A 167 -8.57 -2.09 7.73
N THR A 168 -9.31 -2.42 8.79
CA THR A 168 -8.76 -2.56 10.14
C THR A 168 -8.90 -3.99 10.62
N THR A 169 -7.82 -4.60 11.09
CA THR A 169 -7.82 -6.01 11.54
C THR A 169 -6.89 -6.23 12.71
N ASN A 170 -7.20 -7.23 13.55
CA ASN A 170 -6.32 -7.72 14.61
C ASN A 170 -5.42 -8.86 14.15
N SER A 171 -5.46 -9.24 12.87
CA SER A 171 -4.60 -10.28 12.34
C SER A 171 -3.12 -9.87 12.38
N ASN A 172 -2.25 -10.80 12.76
CA ASN A 172 -0.81 -10.57 12.78
C ASN A 172 -0.18 -10.66 11.38
N PHE A 173 -0.77 -11.43 10.48
CA PHE A 173 -0.28 -11.64 9.12
C PHE A 173 -1.40 -11.48 8.11
N ILE A 174 -1.14 -10.65 7.10
CA ILE A 174 -2.11 -10.30 6.08
C ILE A 174 -1.47 -10.53 4.72
N LYS A 175 -2.10 -11.32 3.86
CA LYS A 175 -1.69 -11.50 2.47
C LYS A 175 -2.67 -10.79 1.56
N VAL A 176 -2.15 -9.98 0.64
CA VAL A 176 -2.96 -9.24 -0.33
C VAL A 176 -2.60 -9.73 -1.73
N LYS A 177 -3.63 -9.87 -2.57
CA LYS A 177 -3.50 -10.34 -3.95
C LYS A 177 -4.20 -9.40 -4.90
N PHE A 178 -3.47 -9.00 -5.94
CA PHE A 178 -3.96 -8.25 -7.07
C PHE A 178 -3.86 -9.09 -8.34
N ALA A 179 -4.70 -8.81 -9.32
CA ALA A 179 -4.57 -9.34 -10.67
C ALA A 179 -4.58 -8.19 -11.68
N GLU A 180 -3.66 -8.23 -12.63
CA GLU A 180 -3.66 -7.31 -13.76
C GLU A 180 -4.93 -7.50 -14.60
N THR A 181 -5.52 -6.39 -15.02
CA THR A 181 -6.70 -6.38 -15.90
C THR A 181 -6.34 -6.16 -17.35
N LYS A 182 -5.18 -5.54 -17.58
CA LYS A 182 -4.52 -5.29 -18.86
C LYS A 182 -3.02 -5.37 -18.62
N GLY A 183 -2.25 -5.66 -19.66
CA GLY A 183 -0.80 -5.83 -19.53
C GLY A 183 -0.15 -4.60 -18.89
N ALA A 184 0.73 -4.84 -17.90
CA ALA A 184 1.53 -3.81 -17.28
C ALA A 184 2.29 -3.01 -18.34
N ARG A 185 2.15 -1.68 -18.29
CA ARG A 185 2.95 -0.78 -19.13
C ARG A 185 4.30 -0.49 -18.50
N TRP A 186 4.33 -0.34 -17.17
CA TRP A 186 5.52 -0.08 -16.37
C TRP A 186 5.50 -0.95 -15.11
N GLY A 187 6.55 -0.82 -14.29
CA GLY A 187 6.65 -1.51 -13.02
C GLY A 187 5.46 -1.26 -12.08
N THR A 188 5.24 -2.20 -11.18
CA THR A 188 4.23 -2.13 -10.13
C THR A 188 4.91 -1.70 -8.84
N ASP A 189 4.34 -0.73 -8.13
CA ASP A 189 4.73 -0.40 -6.76
C ASP A 189 3.50 -0.02 -5.92
N TYR A 190 3.32 -0.76 -4.83
CA TYR A 190 2.23 -0.60 -3.86
C TYR A 190 2.78 0.08 -2.61
N GLY A 191 2.27 1.27 -2.28
CA GLY A 191 2.57 1.92 -1.00
C GLY A 191 1.68 1.37 0.11
N VAL A 192 2.25 1.15 1.30
CA VAL A 192 1.52 0.63 2.47
C VAL A 192 1.78 1.48 3.71
N TRP A 193 0.71 1.84 4.42
CA TRP A 193 0.73 2.48 5.73
C TRP A 193 -0.01 1.64 6.77
N VAL A 194 0.45 1.76 8.01
CA VAL A 194 -0.21 1.20 9.19
C VAL A 194 -0.52 2.33 10.17
N ASP A 195 -1.80 2.52 10.47
CA ASP A 195 -2.30 3.60 11.33
C ASP A 195 -1.77 4.98 10.91
N GLY A 196 -1.77 5.24 9.60
CA GLY A 196 -1.32 6.50 9.00
C GLY A 196 0.20 6.62 8.84
N VAL A 197 1.00 5.72 9.42
CA VAL A 197 2.47 5.74 9.36
C VAL A 197 2.98 4.84 8.24
N TRP A 198 3.96 5.33 7.47
CA TRP A 198 4.58 4.54 6.40
C TRP A 198 5.09 3.20 6.93
N HIS A 199 4.75 2.11 6.25
CA HIS A 199 5.17 0.76 6.60
C HIS A 199 6.20 0.22 5.62
N ASN A 200 5.81 0.08 4.34
CA ASN A 200 6.69 -0.46 3.31
C ASN A 200 6.12 -0.21 1.90
N SER A 201 6.90 -0.53 0.87
CA SER A 201 6.41 -0.68 -0.51
C SER A 201 6.61 -2.10 -1.03
N TYR A 202 5.79 -2.49 -2.02
CA TYR A 202 5.82 -3.83 -2.61
C TYR A 202 5.70 -3.76 -4.12
N THR A 203 6.54 -4.50 -4.84
CA THR A 203 6.54 -4.52 -6.32
C THR A 203 5.86 -5.75 -6.93
N SER A 204 5.43 -6.69 -6.08
CA SER A 204 4.69 -7.89 -6.47
C SER A 204 3.18 -7.68 -6.34
N HIS A 205 2.39 -8.27 -7.23
CA HIS A 205 0.92 -8.33 -7.08
C HIS A 205 0.45 -9.20 -5.91
N ASN A 206 1.36 -9.99 -5.33
CA ASN A 206 1.09 -10.83 -4.17
C ASN A 206 2.14 -10.55 -3.10
N PHE A 207 1.71 -10.01 -1.97
CA PHE A 207 2.62 -9.69 -0.87
C PHE A 207 1.96 -9.93 0.49
N THR A 208 2.81 -10.08 1.50
CA THR A 208 2.42 -10.31 2.90
C THR A 208 2.90 -9.14 3.75
N MET A 209 2.06 -8.73 4.69
CA MET A 209 2.31 -7.67 5.64
C MET A 209 2.16 -8.23 7.05
N GLN A 210 2.97 -7.73 7.99
CA GLN A 210 2.96 -8.15 9.39
C GLN A 210 2.52 -6.99 10.27
N LYS A 211 1.52 -7.22 11.12
CA LYS A 211 1.04 -6.21 12.08
C LYS A 211 2.17 -5.84 13.06
N PRO A 212 2.41 -4.54 13.31
CA PRO A 212 3.31 -4.10 14.36
C PRO A 212 2.97 -4.75 15.72
N ALA A 213 4.00 -5.11 16.49
CA ALA A 213 3.83 -5.70 17.81
C ALA A 213 3.12 -4.74 18.78
N GLY A 214 2.43 -5.28 19.78
CA GLY A 214 1.80 -4.50 20.86
C GLY A 214 0.49 -3.79 20.49
N LYS A 215 -0.04 -3.99 19.28
CA LYS A 215 -1.36 -3.48 18.88
C LYS A 215 -2.41 -4.58 18.85
N ASP A 216 -3.59 -4.32 19.40
CA ASP A 216 -4.75 -5.21 19.26
C ASP A 216 -5.28 -5.18 17.84
N PHE A 217 -5.60 -4.00 17.31
CA PHE A 217 -6.00 -3.77 15.93
C PHE A 217 -5.04 -2.79 15.25
N ALA A 218 -4.88 -2.94 13.95
CA ALA A 218 -4.14 -2.01 13.10
C ALA A 218 -4.93 -1.69 11.83
N THR A 219 -4.91 -0.42 11.43
CA THR A 219 -5.54 0.10 10.22
C THR A 219 -4.53 0.05 9.09
N TRP A 220 -4.85 -0.69 8.03
CA TRP A 220 -4.01 -0.83 6.85
C TRP A 220 -4.52 0.07 5.74
N GLU A 221 -3.60 0.73 5.06
CA GLU A 221 -3.81 1.60 3.92
C GLU A 221 -2.90 1.14 2.79
N ILE A 222 -3.46 0.80 1.63
CA ILE A 222 -2.70 0.29 0.47
C ILE A 222 -3.07 1.11 -0.76
N THR A 223 -2.09 1.70 -1.43
CA THR A 223 -2.28 2.40 -2.70
C THR A 223 -1.77 1.54 -3.85
N PRO A 224 -2.57 1.26 -4.90
CA PRO A 224 -2.11 0.54 -6.08
C PRO A 224 -1.05 1.29 -6.92
N SER A 225 -0.51 0.58 -7.91
CA SER A 225 0.45 1.12 -8.87
C SER A 225 -0.11 2.29 -9.69
N LEU A 226 0.81 3.17 -10.12
CA LEU A 226 0.55 4.31 -10.98
C LEU A 226 -0.03 3.92 -12.35
N MET A 227 0.61 2.98 -13.05
CA MET A 227 0.35 2.67 -14.46
C MET A 227 -0.01 1.22 -14.75
N ASN A 228 -0.11 0.38 -13.72
CA ASN A 228 -0.58 -0.99 -13.88
C ASN A 228 -2.06 -1.08 -13.47
N ALA A 229 -2.91 -1.48 -14.41
CA ALA A 229 -4.34 -1.62 -14.16
C ALA A 229 -4.59 -2.93 -13.43
N VAL A 230 -5.08 -2.86 -12.19
CA VAL A 230 -5.23 -4.01 -11.30
C VAL A 230 -6.59 -4.06 -10.61
N ASN A 231 -7.06 -5.27 -10.33
CA ASN A 231 -8.16 -5.54 -9.41
C ASN A 231 -7.62 -6.17 -8.14
N LEU A 232 -8.24 -5.88 -6.99
CA LEU A 232 -7.98 -6.60 -5.74
C LEU A 232 -8.73 -7.94 -5.80
N THR A 233 -8.02 -9.06 -5.75
CA THR A 233 -8.58 -10.43 -5.92
C THR A 233 -8.54 -11.28 -4.65
N GLY A 234 -7.90 -10.78 -3.60
CA GLY A 234 -7.95 -11.45 -2.30
C GLY A 234 -7.24 -10.68 -1.20
N ILE A 235 -7.81 -10.80 0.00
CA ILE A 235 -7.13 -10.52 1.26
C ILE A 235 -7.27 -11.78 2.09
N GLU A 236 -6.17 -12.31 2.61
CA GLU A 236 -6.15 -13.42 3.55
C GLU A 236 -5.58 -12.92 4.88
N ILE A 237 -6.23 -13.29 5.99
CA ILE A 237 -5.82 -12.92 7.34
C ILE A 237 -5.66 -14.15 8.22
N GLU A 238 -4.67 -14.15 9.09
CA GLU A 238 -4.46 -15.17 10.12
C GLU A 238 -5.32 -14.88 11.36
N ASN A 239 -6.21 -15.81 11.75
CA ASN A 239 -6.92 -15.85 13.03
C ASN A 239 -7.45 -14.50 13.52
N GLY A 240 -7.90 -13.65 12.59
CA GLY A 240 -8.29 -12.27 12.84
C GLY A 240 -9.69 -11.97 12.35
N LYS A 241 -10.16 -10.76 12.65
CA LYS A 241 -11.42 -10.23 12.19
C LYS A 241 -11.26 -8.78 11.74
N LEU A 242 -12.09 -8.37 10.80
CA LEU A 242 -12.21 -6.97 10.43
C LEU A 242 -12.97 -6.19 11.52
N LEU A 243 -12.49 -5.00 11.83
CA LEU A 243 -13.18 -4.04 12.67
C LEU A 243 -13.96 -3.06 11.80
N THR A 244 -15.21 -2.77 12.17
CA THR A 244 -15.95 -1.66 11.59
C THR A 244 -15.40 -0.35 12.14
N THR A 245 -14.89 0.50 11.26
CA THR A 245 -14.40 1.83 11.61
C THR A 245 -15.44 2.89 11.26
N GLN A 246 -15.64 3.88 12.14
CA GLN A 246 -16.42 5.05 11.77
C GLN A 246 -15.64 5.89 10.77
N GLN A 247 -16.30 6.26 9.67
CA GLN A 247 -15.72 7.12 8.65
C GLN A 247 -15.88 8.57 9.08
N SER A 248 -14.75 9.28 9.20
CA SER A 248 -14.77 10.74 9.15
C SER A 248 -14.81 11.18 7.70
N ALA A 249 -15.79 12.03 7.37
CA ALA A 249 -15.81 12.73 6.09
C ALA A 249 -14.53 13.58 6.01
N GLN A 250 -13.76 13.35 4.96
CA GLN A 250 -12.59 14.16 4.63
C GLN A 250 -12.94 15.03 3.43
N PRO A 251 -12.36 16.23 3.33
CA PRO A 251 -12.59 17.06 2.15
C PRO A 251 -12.06 16.35 0.90
N GLN A 252 -12.72 16.54 -0.24
CA GLN A 252 -12.40 15.86 -1.49
C GLN A 252 -11.63 16.76 -2.45
N PHE A 253 -10.43 16.31 -2.85
CA PHE A 253 -9.56 16.97 -3.81
C PHE A 253 -9.55 16.20 -5.13
N PHE A 254 -9.87 16.88 -6.23
CA PHE A 254 -9.83 16.31 -7.59
C PHE A 254 -8.68 16.92 -8.39
N ALA A 255 -7.72 16.09 -8.78
CA ALA A 255 -6.58 16.49 -9.61
C ALA A 255 -6.81 16.07 -11.07
N ILE A 256 -7.00 17.04 -11.95
CA ILE A 256 -7.24 16.82 -13.39
C ILE A 256 -5.98 17.21 -14.16
N GLY A 257 -5.55 16.35 -15.10
CA GLY A 257 -4.35 16.64 -15.88
C GLY A 257 -3.91 15.53 -16.82
N ASN A 258 -2.64 15.57 -17.20
CA ASN A 258 -2.00 14.57 -18.05
C ASN A 258 -0.98 13.71 -17.27
N SER A 259 0.12 13.31 -17.92
CA SER A 259 1.17 12.47 -17.32
C SER A 259 1.82 13.10 -16.09
N ILE A 260 1.96 14.42 -16.06
CA ILE A 260 2.54 15.15 -14.91
C ILE A 260 1.67 14.93 -13.68
N THR A 261 0.36 15.20 -13.78
CA THR A 261 -0.60 14.99 -12.69
C THR A 261 -0.83 13.52 -12.39
N GLN A 262 -0.78 12.63 -13.40
CA GLN A 262 -0.98 11.21 -13.15
C GLN A 262 0.13 10.66 -12.24
N GLY A 263 1.38 11.07 -12.47
CA GLY A 263 2.55 10.72 -11.66
C GLY A 263 3.77 10.20 -12.46
N VAL A 264 3.82 10.39 -13.78
CA VAL A 264 4.98 9.97 -14.59
C VAL A 264 6.24 10.70 -14.10
N GLY A 265 7.37 9.99 -14.01
CA GLY A 265 8.64 10.51 -13.47
C GLY A 265 8.76 10.46 -11.95
N GLN A 266 7.65 10.23 -11.25
CA GLN A 266 7.55 10.34 -9.79
C GLN A 266 7.67 8.94 -9.17
N GLY A 267 8.72 8.22 -9.55
CA GLY A 267 9.03 6.87 -9.04
C GLY A 267 8.16 5.73 -9.57
N ASN A 268 7.27 6.00 -10.54
CA ASN A 268 6.27 5.05 -11.05
C ASN A 268 5.32 4.51 -9.97
N ALA A 269 5.16 5.24 -8.88
CA ALA A 269 4.37 4.84 -7.73
C ALA A 269 3.28 5.89 -7.45
N GLY A 270 2.02 5.45 -7.34
CA GLY A 270 0.89 6.38 -7.16
C GLY A 270 1.02 7.26 -5.91
N TYR A 271 1.63 6.71 -4.85
CA TYR A 271 1.84 7.40 -3.59
C TYR A 271 2.97 8.43 -3.57
N LEU A 272 3.78 8.49 -4.62
CA LEU A 272 4.81 9.52 -4.80
C LEU A 272 4.33 10.64 -5.73
N SER A 273 3.11 10.52 -6.27
CA SER A 273 2.56 11.56 -7.13
C SER A 273 2.28 12.84 -6.35
N TYR A 274 2.59 14.01 -6.93
CA TYR A 274 2.37 15.29 -6.25
C TYR A 274 0.92 15.49 -5.78
N PRO A 275 -0.15 15.03 -6.48
CA PRO A 275 -1.51 15.16 -5.97
C PRO A 275 -1.71 14.33 -4.70
N PHE A 276 -1.15 13.11 -4.65
CA PHE A 276 -1.25 12.25 -3.48
C PHE A 276 -0.49 12.84 -2.29
N LEU A 277 0.72 13.34 -2.52
CA LEU A 277 1.54 13.98 -1.48
C LEU A 277 0.85 15.24 -0.92
N PHE A 278 0.35 16.11 -1.80
CA PHE A 278 -0.43 17.29 -1.40
C PHE A 278 -1.67 16.90 -0.60
N GLY A 279 -2.48 15.97 -1.11
CA GLY A 279 -3.72 15.58 -0.46
C GLY A 279 -3.50 14.93 0.89
N ARG A 280 -2.49 14.05 1.03
CA ARG A 280 -2.13 13.45 2.33
C ARG A 280 -1.66 14.52 3.33
N LYS A 281 -0.87 15.50 2.87
CA LYS A 281 -0.40 16.61 3.72
C LYS A 281 -1.54 17.51 4.20
N MET A 282 -2.49 17.78 3.32
CA MET A 282 -3.63 18.67 3.58
C MET A 282 -4.86 17.95 4.14
N GLY A 283 -4.82 16.62 4.32
CA GLY A 283 -5.92 15.82 4.85
C GLY A 283 -7.08 15.56 3.88
N TYR A 284 -6.86 15.64 2.57
CA TYR A 284 -7.89 15.38 1.55
C TYR A 284 -7.97 13.90 1.12
N GLU A 285 -9.18 13.47 0.79
CA GLU A 285 -9.39 12.35 -0.16
C GLU A 285 -8.99 12.80 -1.57
N THR A 286 -7.98 12.15 -2.15
CA THR A 286 -7.38 12.59 -3.43
C THR A 286 -7.85 11.74 -4.60
N TYR A 287 -8.71 12.31 -5.43
CA TYR A 287 -9.17 11.72 -6.68
C TYR A 287 -8.30 12.23 -7.83
N ASN A 288 -7.29 11.45 -8.21
CA ASN A 288 -6.45 11.76 -9.35
C ASN A 288 -7.15 11.33 -10.65
N LEU A 289 -7.69 12.28 -11.42
CA LEU A 289 -8.37 12.05 -12.70
C LEU A 289 -7.48 12.34 -13.91
N ALA A 290 -6.15 12.30 -13.73
CA ALA A 290 -5.23 12.58 -14.81
C ALA A 290 -4.97 11.38 -15.72
N VAL A 291 -4.70 11.64 -17.00
CA VAL A 291 -4.49 10.60 -18.02
C VAL A 291 -3.22 10.90 -18.81
N GLY A 292 -2.23 10.03 -18.66
CA GLY A 292 -0.88 10.19 -19.19
C GLY A 292 -0.86 10.20 -20.70
N GLY A 293 -0.13 11.14 -21.30
CA GLY A 293 -0.04 11.31 -22.76
C GLY A 293 -1.28 11.92 -23.43
N SER A 294 -2.38 12.13 -22.70
CA SER A 294 -3.60 12.68 -23.27
C SER A 294 -3.53 14.19 -23.51
N LYS A 295 -4.30 14.65 -24.49
CA LYS A 295 -4.68 16.06 -24.72
C LYS A 295 -5.97 16.39 -23.96
N VAL A 296 -6.26 17.67 -23.74
CA VAL A 296 -7.40 18.12 -22.91
C VAL A 296 -8.72 17.50 -23.38
N SER A 297 -9.55 17.04 -22.44
CA SER A 297 -10.90 16.56 -22.72
C SER A 297 -11.86 17.07 -21.66
N TRP A 298 -12.88 17.83 -22.07
CA TRP A 298 -13.91 18.31 -21.14
C TRP A 298 -14.72 17.15 -20.51
N LYS A 299 -14.72 15.97 -21.14
CA LYS A 299 -15.48 14.81 -20.65
C LYS A 299 -15.03 14.33 -19.27
N VAL A 300 -13.78 14.59 -18.85
CA VAL A 300 -13.34 14.28 -17.47
C VAL A 300 -14.24 14.94 -16.43
N ALA A 301 -14.77 16.14 -16.71
CA ALA A 301 -15.59 16.87 -15.77
C ALA A 301 -16.96 16.23 -15.52
N THR A 302 -17.42 15.32 -16.38
CA THR A 302 -18.66 14.55 -16.10
C THR A 302 -18.51 13.61 -14.92
N GLU A 303 -17.27 13.26 -14.53
CA GLU A 303 -17.03 12.51 -13.30
C GLU A 303 -17.38 13.27 -12.03
N LEU A 304 -17.53 14.59 -12.12
CA LEU A 304 -17.89 15.47 -11.00
C LEU A 304 -19.41 15.58 -10.80
N GLU A 305 -20.22 14.98 -11.68
CA GLU A 305 -21.68 14.98 -11.54
C GLU A 305 -22.10 14.27 -10.25
N ASN A 306 -23.00 14.90 -9.48
CA ASN A 306 -23.49 14.41 -8.18
C ASN A 306 -22.38 14.14 -7.15
N ARG A 307 -21.24 14.82 -7.25
CA ARG A 307 -20.15 14.78 -6.26
C ARG A 307 -20.00 16.12 -5.56
N LYS A 308 -19.29 16.11 -4.45
CA LYS A 308 -18.90 17.33 -3.74
C LYS A 308 -17.38 17.44 -3.77
N ALA A 309 -16.86 18.26 -4.67
CA ALA A 309 -15.44 18.61 -4.64
C ALA A 309 -15.23 19.81 -3.71
N ASP A 310 -14.27 19.70 -2.79
CA ASP A 310 -13.83 20.80 -1.93
C ASP A 310 -12.64 21.54 -2.54
N LEU A 311 -11.88 20.90 -3.42
CA LEU A 311 -10.83 21.52 -4.24
C LEU A 311 -10.69 20.80 -5.59
N ILE A 312 -10.49 21.57 -6.66
CA ILE A 312 -10.16 21.03 -7.99
C ILE A 312 -8.89 21.73 -8.49
N THR A 313 -7.92 20.96 -8.97
CA THR A 313 -6.79 21.51 -9.74
C THR A 313 -6.81 21.01 -11.17
N VAL A 314 -6.47 21.86 -12.13
CA VAL A 314 -6.29 21.50 -13.54
C VAL A 314 -4.88 21.86 -13.99
N LEU A 315 -4.06 20.85 -14.31
CA LEU A 315 -2.77 21.00 -15.01
C LEU A 315 -2.78 20.15 -16.27
N TRP A 316 -3.23 20.73 -17.39
CA TRP A 316 -3.40 20.01 -18.65
C TRP A 316 -3.15 20.93 -19.85
N GLY A 317 -2.40 20.43 -20.82
CA GLY A 317 -2.09 21.16 -22.05
C GLY A 317 -0.71 20.88 -22.63
N TYR A 318 0.18 20.22 -21.88
CA TYR A 318 1.54 19.97 -22.37
C TYR A 318 1.53 19.18 -23.68
N ASN A 319 0.68 18.16 -23.81
CA ASN A 319 0.61 17.35 -25.04
C ASN A 319 -0.07 18.10 -26.19
N ASP A 320 -1.00 19.00 -25.87
CA ASP A 320 -1.68 19.89 -26.82
C ASP A 320 -0.69 20.90 -27.41
N TRP A 321 0.26 21.38 -26.60
CA TRP A 321 1.37 22.24 -27.03
C TRP A 321 2.51 21.47 -27.69
N TYR A 322 2.97 20.37 -27.11
CA TYR A 322 4.20 19.70 -27.54
C TYR A 322 4.03 19.01 -28.90
N PHE A 323 2.88 18.40 -29.16
CA PHE A 323 2.64 17.65 -30.38
C PHE A 323 1.86 18.47 -31.42
N VAL A 324 2.28 18.37 -32.69
CA VAL A 324 1.52 18.90 -33.82
C VAL A 324 0.04 18.48 -33.79
N GLY A 325 -0.83 19.38 -34.22
CA GLY A 325 -2.24 19.10 -34.49
C GLY A 325 -3.22 20.09 -33.87
N GLU A 326 -3.10 20.40 -32.58
CA GLU A 326 -3.98 21.40 -31.95
C GLU A 326 -3.28 22.76 -31.91
N THR A 327 -3.99 23.82 -32.31
CA THR A 327 -3.50 25.20 -32.17
C THR A 327 -3.86 25.74 -30.79
N SER A 328 -3.24 26.86 -30.40
CA SER A 328 -3.60 27.59 -29.17
C SER A 328 -5.08 28.02 -29.15
N VAL A 329 -5.69 28.29 -30.32
CA VAL A 329 -7.13 28.58 -30.46
C VAL A 329 -7.99 27.35 -30.11
N THR A 330 -7.66 26.18 -30.66
CA THR A 330 -8.38 24.93 -30.35
C THR A 330 -8.19 24.56 -28.88
N TYR A 331 -6.98 24.68 -28.35
CA TYR A 331 -6.68 24.47 -26.94
C TYR A 331 -7.51 25.39 -26.04
N ARG A 332 -7.60 26.70 -26.37
CA ARG A 332 -8.42 27.66 -25.63
C ARG A 332 -9.89 27.26 -25.60
N SER A 333 -10.45 26.86 -26.73
CA SER A 333 -11.86 26.42 -26.80
C SER A 333 -12.12 25.16 -25.96
N THR A 334 -11.17 24.21 -25.97
CA THR A 334 -11.28 22.95 -25.23
C THR A 334 -11.11 23.15 -23.72
N MET A 335 -10.16 23.98 -23.31
CA MET A 335 -9.98 24.38 -21.91
C MET A 335 -11.19 25.16 -21.38
N LEU A 336 -11.77 26.07 -22.19
CA LEU A 336 -13.01 26.76 -21.81
C LEU A 336 -14.17 25.78 -21.61
N ALA A 337 -14.32 24.79 -22.50
CA ALA A 337 -15.35 23.77 -22.37
C ALA A 337 -15.16 22.92 -21.10
N LEU A 338 -13.92 22.57 -20.76
CA LEU A 338 -13.58 21.89 -19.50
C LEU A 338 -13.98 22.75 -18.28
N ILE A 339 -13.56 24.02 -18.23
CA ILE A 339 -13.87 24.93 -17.11
C ILE A 339 -15.38 25.11 -16.97
N ASN A 340 -16.10 25.32 -18.08
CA ASN A 340 -17.55 25.46 -18.07
C ASN A 340 -18.23 24.20 -17.53
N LYS A 341 -17.79 23.01 -17.96
CA LYS A 341 -18.36 21.75 -17.49
C LYS A 341 -18.04 21.48 -16.01
N ILE A 342 -16.84 21.84 -15.55
CA ILE A 342 -16.52 21.81 -14.11
C ILE A 342 -17.50 22.72 -13.35
N ARG A 343 -17.72 23.95 -13.83
CA ARG A 343 -18.62 24.91 -13.17
C ARG A 343 -20.09 24.56 -13.24
N GLU A 344 -20.51 23.80 -14.25
CA GLU A 344 -21.85 23.23 -14.34
C GLU A 344 -22.14 22.32 -13.13
N TYR A 345 -21.19 21.46 -12.74
CA TYR A 345 -21.35 20.52 -11.63
C TYR A 345 -20.85 21.06 -10.28
N GLN A 346 -19.86 21.93 -10.31
CA GLN A 346 -19.13 22.43 -9.13
C GLN A 346 -19.06 23.97 -9.18
N PRO A 347 -20.20 24.67 -9.05
CA PRO A 347 -20.31 26.10 -9.33
C PRO A 347 -19.47 26.97 -8.40
N ASN A 348 -19.29 26.53 -7.15
CA ASN A 348 -18.61 27.31 -6.11
C ASN A 348 -17.29 26.69 -5.64
N THR A 349 -16.93 25.49 -6.09
CA THR A 349 -15.71 24.81 -5.64
C THR A 349 -14.47 25.62 -6.06
N PRO A 350 -13.48 25.83 -5.17
CA PRO A 350 -12.18 26.36 -5.56
C PRO A 350 -11.56 25.58 -6.71
N LEU A 351 -11.31 26.28 -7.83
CA LEU A 351 -10.71 25.74 -9.05
C LEU A 351 -9.37 26.41 -9.28
N VAL A 352 -8.27 25.67 -9.10
CA VAL A 352 -6.92 26.14 -9.38
C VAL A 352 -6.53 25.66 -10.77
N CYS A 353 -6.46 26.58 -11.73
CA CYS A 353 -5.88 26.34 -13.04
C CYS A 353 -4.38 26.59 -12.96
N ILE A 354 -3.58 25.56 -13.23
CA ILE A 354 -2.13 25.62 -13.26
C ILE A 354 -1.71 25.71 -14.72
N SER A 355 -1.07 26.82 -15.12
CA SER A 355 -0.51 26.92 -16.48
C SER A 355 0.67 25.95 -16.64
N LEU A 356 1.16 25.72 -17.86
CA LEU A 356 2.20 24.72 -18.11
C LEU A 356 3.47 25.01 -17.27
N ILE A 357 3.97 24.01 -16.55
CA ILE A 357 5.12 24.16 -15.64
C ILE A 357 6.46 24.36 -16.39
N GLY A 358 7.55 24.60 -15.65
CA GLY A 358 8.90 24.65 -16.22
C GLY A 358 9.30 23.34 -16.93
N THR A 359 9.97 23.45 -18.07
CA THR A 359 10.44 22.32 -18.92
C THR A 359 11.86 22.58 -19.40
N GLU A 360 12.65 21.53 -19.60
CA GLU A 360 14.06 21.64 -20.02
C GLU A 360 14.24 21.42 -21.53
N ASN A 361 14.75 22.45 -22.22
CA ASN A 361 15.10 22.43 -23.65
C ASN A 361 14.06 21.67 -24.51
N PRO A 362 12.77 22.06 -24.45
CA PRO A 362 11.71 21.36 -25.14
C PRO A 362 11.90 21.50 -26.66
N THR A 363 11.55 20.45 -27.40
CA THR A 363 11.58 20.44 -28.87
C THR A 363 10.17 20.15 -29.38
N PRO A 364 9.22 21.09 -29.24
CA PRO A 364 7.83 20.85 -29.59
C PRO A 364 7.71 20.67 -31.11
N THR A 365 6.94 19.68 -31.54
CA THR A 365 6.61 19.47 -32.96
C THR A 365 5.47 20.37 -33.45
N SER A 366 4.83 21.11 -32.55
CA SER A 366 3.81 22.12 -32.91
C SER A 366 4.37 23.36 -33.60
N GLY A 367 5.66 23.67 -33.40
CA GLY A 367 6.28 24.90 -33.88
C GLY A 367 5.86 26.16 -33.09
N VAL A 368 5.15 26.00 -31.98
CA VAL A 368 4.60 27.11 -31.16
C VAL A 368 5.37 27.24 -29.84
N LYS A 369 5.49 28.47 -29.35
CA LYS A 369 6.09 28.78 -28.04
C LYS A 369 5.19 28.34 -26.89
N ILE A 370 5.77 27.83 -25.80
CA ILE A 370 5.01 27.38 -24.63
C ILE A 370 4.21 28.53 -23.98
N GLU A 371 4.73 29.75 -24.09
CA GLU A 371 4.13 30.98 -23.57
C GLU A 371 2.73 31.22 -24.15
N GLU A 372 2.47 30.82 -25.40
CA GLU A 372 1.15 30.98 -26.01
C GLU A 372 0.10 30.12 -25.31
N TYR A 373 0.46 28.91 -24.86
CA TYR A 373 -0.45 28.02 -24.13
C TYR A 373 -0.60 28.42 -22.66
N ARG A 374 0.46 28.98 -22.04
CA ARG A 374 0.35 29.59 -20.70
C ARG A 374 -0.61 30.78 -20.71
N THR A 375 -0.44 31.67 -21.68
CA THR A 375 -1.29 32.85 -21.90
C THR A 375 -2.76 32.46 -22.06
N VAL A 376 -3.07 31.35 -22.74
CA VAL A 376 -4.45 30.85 -22.86
C VAL A 376 -5.08 30.57 -21.50
N VAL A 377 -4.37 29.90 -20.59
CA VAL A 377 -4.89 29.59 -19.24
C VAL A 377 -5.04 30.85 -18.41
N GLU A 378 -4.04 31.75 -18.47
CA GLU A 378 -4.07 33.06 -17.79
C GLU A 378 -5.28 33.90 -18.20
N GLN A 379 -5.50 34.05 -19.50
CA GLN A 379 -6.62 34.80 -20.06
C GLN A 379 -7.96 34.14 -19.70
N LEU A 380 -8.06 32.81 -19.77
CA LEU A 380 -9.28 32.09 -19.37
C LEU A 380 -9.65 32.35 -17.91
N VAL A 381 -8.67 32.31 -17.00
CA VAL A 381 -8.92 32.61 -15.58
C VAL A 381 -9.32 34.08 -15.41
N ALA A 382 -8.63 35.01 -16.08
CA ALA A 382 -8.94 36.43 -16.02
C ALA A 382 -10.37 36.74 -16.54
N ASP A 383 -10.75 36.18 -17.69
CA ASP A 383 -12.08 36.34 -18.28
C ASP A 383 -13.17 35.80 -17.34
N ARG A 384 -12.95 34.63 -16.73
CA ARG A 384 -13.88 34.02 -15.78
C ARG A 384 -14.04 34.88 -14.52
N LYS A 385 -12.95 35.42 -13.98
CA LYS A 385 -12.99 36.37 -12.86
C LYS A 385 -13.76 37.65 -13.23
N ALA A 386 -13.52 38.21 -14.41
CA ALA A 386 -14.25 39.37 -14.93
C ALA A 386 -15.74 39.08 -15.11
N ALA A 387 -16.10 37.83 -15.45
CA ALA A 387 -17.48 37.35 -15.51
C ALA A 387 -18.08 36.97 -14.13
N GLY A 388 -17.37 37.20 -13.03
CA GLY A 388 -17.87 37.04 -11.66
C GLY A 388 -17.53 35.72 -10.96
N ASP A 389 -16.73 34.85 -11.57
CA ASP A 389 -16.24 33.62 -10.92
C ASP A 389 -15.19 33.98 -9.85
N LYS A 390 -15.61 34.03 -8.58
CA LYS A 390 -14.73 34.40 -7.46
C LYS A 390 -13.84 33.26 -6.97
N ASN A 391 -14.13 32.02 -7.38
CA ASN A 391 -13.49 30.82 -6.85
C ASN A 391 -12.62 30.11 -7.90
N ILE A 392 -12.20 30.83 -8.95
CA ILE A 392 -11.20 30.37 -9.91
C ILE A 392 -9.87 31.09 -9.68
N PHE A 393 -8.78 30.34 -9.66
CA PHE A 393 -7.45 30.82 -9.31
C PHE A 393 -6.44 30.36 -10.37
N LEU A 394 -5.42 31.17 -10.59
CA LEU A 394 -4.30 30.85 -11.47
C LEU A 394 -3.08 30.59 -10.60
N LEU A 395 -2.47 29.41 -10.75
CA LEU A 395 -1.09 29.16 -10.37
C LEU A 395 -0.24 29.25 -11.64
N ASP A 396 0.64 30.25 -11.71
CA ASP A 396 1.52 30.44 -12.86
C ASP A 396 2.59 29.35 -12.89
N GLY A 397 2.44 28.41 -13.82
CA GLY A 397 3.37 27.30 -14.05
C GLY A 397 4.78 27.74 -14.44
N SER A 398 4.97 28.96 -14.99
CA SER A 398 6.32 29.46 -15.28
C SER A 398 7.16 29.67 -14.00
N THR A 399 6.49 29.86 -12.86
CA THR A 399 7.12 29.97 -11.54
C THR A 399 7.38 28.62 -10.88
N VAL A 400 6.75 27.54 -11.40
CA VAL A 400 6.90 26.17 -10.88
C VAL A 400 8.12 25.52 -11.53
N ASN A 401 9.28 25.73 -10.92
CA ASN A 401 10.56 25.17 -11.32
C ASN A 401 10.99 24.10 -10.31
N VAL A 402 10.71 22.85 -10.64
CA VAL A 402 11.00 21.69 -9.80
C VAL A 402 12.02 20.79 -10.51
N GLU A 403 12.66 19.91 -9.75
CA GLU A 403 13.55 18.91 -10.34
C GLU A 403 12.77 17.99 -11.27
N LEU A 404 13.27 17.81 -12.50
CA LEU A 404 12.65 16.95 -13.50
C LEU A 404 13.43 15.62 -13.64
N MET A 405 12.70 14.53 -13.87
CA MET A 405 13.27 13.23 -14.23
C MET A 405 13.69 13.20 -15.71
N ASP A 406 12.92 13.89 -16.55
CA ASP A 406 13.20 14.10 -17.96
C ASP A 406 12.94 15.57 -18.33
N LYS A 407 12.67 15.88 -19.59
CA LYS A 407 12.46 17.27 -20.04
C LYS A 407 11.19 17.94 -19.49
N VAL A 408 10.27 17.20 -18.88
CA VAL A 408 8.94 17.71 -18.46
C VAL A 408 8.41 17.08 -17.17
N HIS A 409 8.67 15.81 -16.92
CA HIS A 409 8.07 15.08 -15.81
C HIS A 409 8.85 15.35 -14.52
N PRO A 410 8.21 15.80 -13.43
CA PRO A 410 8.86 15.94 -12.13
C PRO A 410 9.50 14.62 -11.68
N SER A 411 10.68 14.70 -11.06
CA SER A 411 11.26 13.58 -10.33
C SER A 411 10.48 13.31 -9.05
N VAL A 412 10.87 12.28 -8.26
CA VAL A 412 10.30 12.07 -6.92
C VAL A 412 10.48 13.30 -6.04
N LYS A 413 11.66 13.93 -6.09
CA LYS A 413 11.90 15.19 -5.36
C LYS A 413 11.06 16.32 -5.95
N GLY A 414 11.01 16.44 -7.27
CA GLY A 414 10.20 17.48 -7.91
C GLY A 414 8.71 17.37 -7.61
N ALA A 415 8.17 16.16 -7.46
CA ALA A 415 6.80 15.94 -7.02
C ALA A 415 6.55 16.42 -5.60
N ALA A 416 7.50 16.18 -4.68
CA ALA A 416 7.42 16.67 -3.31
C ALA A 416 7.47 18.20 -3.26
N ASP A 417 8.37 18.82 -4.04
CA ASP A 417 8.47 20.28 -4.15
C ASP A 417 7.17 20.86 -4.75
N MET A 418 6.60 20.21 -5.76
CA MET A 418 5.35 20.64 -6.37
C MET A 418 4.16 20.54 -5.40
N ALA A 419 4.12 19.51 -4.54
CA ALA A 419 3.12 19.40 -3.49
C ALA A 419 3.22 20.54 -2.46
N ILE A 420 4.45 20.95 -2.09
CA ILE A 420 4.69 22.10 -1.20
C ILE A 420 4.24 23.40 -1.86
N ILE A 421 4.59 23.62 -3.12
CA ILE A 421 4.16 24.82 -3.87
C ILE A 421 2.63 24.90 -3.91
N LEU A 422 1.95 23.77 -4.16
CA LEU A 422 0.50 23.74 -4.20
C LEU A 422 -0.13 23.97 -2.82
N GLU A 423 0.43 23.41 -1.76
CA GLU A 423 0.02 23.68 -0.37
C GLU A 423 0.15 25.17 -0.04
N ASP A 424 1.30 25.78 -0.29
CA ASP A 424 1.54 27.20 -0.03
C ASP A 424 0.55 28.08 -0.80
N PHE A 425 0.25 27.72 -2.05
CA PHE A 425 -0.72 28.42 -2.88
C PHE A 425 -2.15 28.27 -2.35
N VAL A 426 -2.59 27.02 -2.10
CA VAL A 426 -3.94 26.70 -1.63
C VAL A 426 -4.21 27.31 -0.26
N THR A 427 -3.22 27.28 0.63
CA THR A 427 -3.34 27.89 1.95
C THR A 427 -3.66 29.37 1.83
N LYS A 428 -2.97 30.12 0.97
CA LYS A 428 -3.20 31.57 0.77
C LYS A 428 -4.58 31.92 0.19
N ILE A 429 -5.23 31.01 -0.51
CA ILE A 429 -6.52 31.28 -1.17
C ILE A 429 -7.73 30.74 -0.40
N LEU A 430 -7.55 29.76 0.49
CA LEU A 430 -8.63 29.13 1.24
C LEU A 430 -8.63 29.41 2.75
N TYR A 431 -7.49 29.76 3.34
CA TYR A 431 -7.29 29.96 4.77
C TYR A 431 -6.59 31.30 5.04
#